data_AF-A0A626GHV2-F1
#
_entry.id   AF-A0A626GHV2-F1
#
_cell.length_a   1.000
_cell.length_b   1.000
_cell.length_c   1.000
_cell.angle_alpha   90.00
_cell.angle_beta   90.00
_cell.angle_gamma   90.00
#
_symmetry.space_group_name_H-M   'P 1'
#
loop_
_entity.id
_entity.type
_entity.pdbx_description
1 polymer ?
#
loop_
_entity_poly.entity_id
_entity_poly.type
_entity_poly.pdbx_seq_one_letter_code
_entity_poly.pdbx_strand_id
1 'polypeptide(L)'
;MSTLKITGMTCDSCAVHVKDALEKVPGVQSADVSYAKGSAKLAIEVGTSPDALTAAVAGLGYRATLADAPSVSTPGGLLDKMRDLLGRNDKTGSSGALHIAVIGSGGAAMAAALKAVEQGARVTLIERGTIGGTCVNVGCVPSKIMIRAAHIAHLRRESPFDGGIAATTPTIQRTALLAQQQARVDELRHAKYEGILEGNPAITVLHGSARFKDNRNLIVQLNDGGERVVAFDRCLIATGASPAVPPIPGLKDTPYWTSTEALVSETIPKRLAVIGSSVVALELAQAFARLGAKVTILARSTLFFREDPAIGEAVTAAFRMEGIEVREHTQASQVAYINGEGDGEFVLTTAHGELRADKLLVATGRAPNTRKLALDATGVTLTPQGAIVIDPGMRTSVEHIYAAGDCTDQPQFVYVAAAAGTRAAINMTGGDAALNLTAMPAVVFTDPQVATVGYSEAEAHHDGIKTDSRTLTLDNVPRALANFDTRGFIKLVVEEGSGRLIGVQAVAPEAGELIQTAALAIRNRMTVQELADQLFPYLTMVEGLKL
;
A
#
# COMPACT_ATOMS: atom_id res chain seq x y z
N MET A 1 -44.10 -23.24 2.62
CA MET A 1 -43.14 -22.31 3.23
C MET A 1 -42.13 -21.93 2.16
N SER A 2 -41.86 -20.64 1.98
CA SER A 2 -40.91 -20.13 1.00
C SER A 2 -39.68 -19.59 1.72
N THR A 3 -38.50 -19.74 1.12
CA THR A 3 -37.25 -19.25 1.72
C THR A 3 -36.70 -18.06 0.94
N LEU A 4 -36.35 -16.98 1.65
CA LEU A 4 -35.58 -15.85 1.13
C LEU A 4 -34.16 -15.93 1.65
N LYS A 5 -33.18 -15.74 0.76
CA LYS A 5 -31.79 -15.46 1.13
C LYS A 5 -31.61 -13.95 1.22
N ILE A 6 -31.09 -13.46 2.34
CA ILE A 6 -30.95 -12.03 2.64
C ILE A 6 -29.48 -11.70 2.87
N THR A 7 -28.98 -10.65 2.23
CA THR A 7 -27.60 -10.15 2.36
C THR A 7 -27.61 -8.69 2.78
N GLY A 8 -26.65 -8.31 3.63
CA GLY A 8 -26.49 -6.95 4.15
C GLY A 8 -26.92 -6.73 5.61
N MET A 9 -27.51 -7.72 6.29
CA MET A 9 -27.74 -7.66 7.74
C MET A 9 -26.41 -7.75 8.50
N THR A 10 -26.23 -6.96 9.56
CA THR A 10 -24.97 -6.88 10.33
C THR A 10 -25.14 -7.19 11.82
N CYS A 11 -26.36 -7.36 12.31
CA CYS A 11 -26.65 -7.72 13.70
C CYS A 11 -28.04 -8.37 13.84
N ASP A 12 -28.34 -8.92 15.03
CA ASP A 12 -29.64 -9.55 15.31
C ASP A 12 -30.82 -8.55 15.29
N SER A 13 -30.58 -7.27 15.60
CA SER A 13 -31.60 -6.22 15.47
C SER A 13 -32.02 -5.99 14.01
N CYS A 14 -31.13 -6.20 13.04
CA CYS A 14 -31.50 -6.17 11.62
C CYS A 14 -32.50 -7.27 11.27
N ALA A 15 -32.36 -8.46 11.87
CA ALA A 15 -33.27 -9.58 11.62
C ALA A 15 -34.69 -9.28 12.12
N VAL A 16 -34.82 -8.58 13.26
CA VAL A 16 -36.11 -8.12 13.79
C VAL A 16 -36.77 -7.13 12.82
N HIS A 17 -36.05 -6.11 12.34
CA HIS A 17 -36.61 -5.15 11.40
C HIS A 17 -37.03 -5.79 10.06
N VAL A 18 -36.25 -6.75 9.58
CA VAL A 18 -36.60 -7.50 8.36
C VAL A 18 -37.83 -8.37 8.58
N LYS A 19 -37.96 -9.00 9.76
CA LYS A 19 -39.17 -9.75 10.14
C LYS A 19 -40.40 -8.85 10.11
N ASP A 20 -40.34 -7.69 10.78
CA ASP A 20 -41.45 -6.75 10.87
C ASP A 20 -41.86 -6.20 9.49
N ALA A 21 -40.90 -6.01 8.58
CA ALA A 21 -41.18 -5.58 7.22
C ALA A 21 -41.83 -6.69 6.37
N LEU A 22 -41.37 -7.93 6.52
CA LEU A 22 -41.92 -9.08 5.79
C LEU A 22 -43.34 -9.43 6.24
N GLU A 23 -43.64 -9.34 7.54
CA GLU A 23 -44.99 -9.61 8.08
C GLU A 23 -46.02 -8.53 7.68
N LYS A 24 -45.57 -7.37 7.19
CA LYS A 24 -46.45 -6.32 6.64
C LYS A 24 -46.77 -6.52 5.16
N VAL A 25 -46.12 -7.46 4.48
CA VAL A 25 -46.42 -7.74 3.07
C VAL A 25 -47.74 -8.51 2.97
N PRO A 26 -48.73 -8.04 2.18
CA PRO A 26 -49.99 -8.74 2.00
C PRO A 26 -49.77 -10.18 1.51
N GLY A 27 -50.38 -11.15 2.20
CA GLY A 27 -50.23 -12.57 1.93
C GLY A 27 -49.15 -13.28 2.76
N VAL A 28 -48.36 -12.57 3.58
CA VAL A 28 -47.44 -13.19 4.55
C VAL A 28 -48.18 -13.46 5.87
N GLN A 29 -48.21 -14.73 6.28
CA GLN A 29 -48.83 -15.18 7.53
C GLN A 29 -47.85 -15.18 8.71
N SER A 30 -46.58 -15.50 8.46
CA SER A 30 -45.51 -15.39 9.46
C SER A 30 -44.13 -15.37 8.80
N ALA A 31 -43.17 -14.75 9.49
CA ALA A 31 -41.77 -14.72 9.09
C ALA A 31 -40.83 -15.14 10.24
N ASP A 32 -39.90 -16.06 9.94
CA ASP A 32 -38.79 -16.43 10.82
C ASP A 32 -37.48 -16.02 10.16
N VAL A 33 -36.80 -15.01 10.71
CA VAL A 33 -35.61 -14.38 10.11
C VAL A 33 -34.38 -14.68 10.97
N SER A 34 -33.33 -15.21 10.33
CA SER A 34 -32.07 -15.54 10.99
C SER A 34 -30.93 -14.69 10.43
N TYR A 35 -30.36 -13.83 11.29
CA TYR A 35 -29.12 -13.10 10.97
C TYR A 35 -27.98 -14.09 10.70
N ALA A 36 -27.74 -15.04 11.62
CA ALA A 36 -26.65 -16.01 11.49
C ALA A 36 -26.69 -16.84 10.19
N LYS A 37 -27.89 -17.10 9.64
CA LYS A 37 -28.07 -17.85 8.39
C LYS A 37 -28.27 -16.97 7.16
N GLY A 38 -28.38 -15.65 7.32
CA GLY A 38 -28.71 -14.73 6.23
C GLY A 38 -29.95 -15.15 5.45
N SER A 39 -31.00 -15.59 6.13
CA SER A 39 -32.22 -16.08 5.47
C SER A 39 -33.49 -15.86 6.29
N ALA A 40 -34.63 -15.84 5.59
CA ALA A 40 -35.96 -15.79 6.17
C ALA A 40 -36.82 -16.94 5.64
N LYS A 41 -37.51 -17.63 6.54
CA LYS A 41 -38.54 -18.63 6.21
C LYS A 41 -39.90 -17.99 6.37
N LEU A 42 -40.73 -18.10 5.33
CA LEU A 42 -42.03 -17.45 5.27
C LEU A 42 -43.15 -18.48 5.11
N ALA A 43 -44.22 -18.32 5.89
CA ALA A 43 -45.52 -18.88 5.56
C ALA A 43 -46.30 -17.83 4.75
N ILE A 44 -46.60 -18.12 3.48
CA ILE A 44 -47.27 -17.18 2.57
C ILE A 44 -48.49 -17.84 1.93
N GLU A 45 -49.48 -17.03 1.59
CA GLU A 45 -50.64 -17.43 0.81
C GLU A 45 -50.27 -17.67 -0.66
N VAL A 46 -51.00 -18.58 -1.30
CA VAL A 46 -50.84 -18.87 -2.73
C VAL A 46 -51.17 -17.63 -3.54
N GLY A 47 -50.21 -17.11 -4.30
CA GLY A 47 -50.34 -15.87 -5.08
C GLY A 47 -49.68 -14.64 -4.47
N THR A 48 -49.04 -14.76 -3.30
CA THR A 48 -48.20 -13.69 -2.73
C THR A 48 -47.06 -13.34 -3.69
N SER A 49 -46.93 -12.06 -4.05
CA SER A 49 -45.95 -11.60 -5.04
C SER A 49 -44.50 -11.76 -4.53
N PRO A 50 -43.65 -12.55 -5.23
CA PRO A 50 -42.21 -12.61 -4.99
C PRO A 50 -41.53 -11.25 -4.93
N ASP A 51 -41.93 -10.34 -5.81
CA ASP A 51 -41.32 -9.02 -5.94
C ASP A 51 -41.69 -8.10 -4.78
N ALA A 52 -42.88 -8.27 -4.20
CA ALA A 52 -43.28 -7.52 -3.01
C ALA A 52 -42.44 -7.92 -1.78
N LEU A 53 -42.10 -9.21 -1.67
CA LEU A 53 -41.24 -9.74 -0.59
C LEU A 53 -39.80 -9.22 -0.72
N THR A 54 -39.23 -9.22 -1.92
CA THR A 54 -37.88 -8.71 -2.15
C THR A 54 -37.83 -7.19 -2.02
N ALA A 55 -38.86 -6.46 -2.46
CA ALA A 55 -38.98 -5.01 -2.30
C ALA A 55 -39.08 -4.58 -0.83
N ALA A 56 -39.80 -5.31 0.02
CA ALA A 56 -39.89 -5.02 1.45
C ALA A 56 -38.52 -5.09 2.15
N VAL A 57 -37.69 -6.07 1.77
CA VAL A 57 -36.31 -6.20 2.28
C VAL A 57 -35.40 -5.12 1.68
N ALA A 58 -35.57 -4.78 0.40
CA ALA A 58 -34.84 -3.71 -0.26
C ALA A 58 -35.13 -2.32 0.33
N GLY A 59 -36.36 -2.07 0.78
CA GLY A 59 -36.75 -0.83 1.46
C GLY A 59 -36.00 -0.57 2.77
N LEU A 60 -35.42 -1.62 3.38
CA LEU A 60 -34.56 -1.52 4.57
C LEU A 60 -33.06 -1.42 4.22
N GLY A 61 -32.69 -1.36 2.95
CA GLY A 61 -31.30 -1.29 2.49
C GLY A 61 -30.59 -2.65 2.35
N TYR A 62 -31.34 -3.75 2.43
CA TYR A 62 -30.80 -5.11 2.29
C TYR A 62 -31.15 -5.72 0.92
N ARG A 63 -30.48 -6.81 0.52
CA ARG A 63 -30.83 -7.52 -0.73
C ARG A 63 -31.43 -8.88 -0.41
N ALA A 64 -32.53 -9.24 -1.05
CA ALA A 64 -33.18 -10.55 -0.90
C ALA A 64 -33.42 -11.26 -2.23
N THR A 65 -33.26 -12.59 -2.24
CA THR A 65 -33.60 -13.46 -3.38
C THR A 65 -34.39 -14.67 -2.89
N LEU A 66 -35.43 -15.07 -3.62
CA LEU A 66 -36.17 -16.31 -3.32
C LEU A 66 -35.32 -17.53 -3.68
N ALA A 67 -35.26 -18.50 -2.77
CA ALA A 67 -34.48 -19.72 -2.95
C ALA A 67 -35.17 -20.73 -3.91
N ASP A 68 -36.47 -20.55 -4.20
CA ASP A 68 -37.29 -21.51 -4.94
C ASP A 68 -37.84 -20.99 -6.30
N ALA A 69 -37.25 -19.97 -6.92
CA ALA A 69 -37.73 -19.50 -8.24
C ALA A 69 -37.13 -20.36 -9.39
N PRO A 70 -37.93 -21.01 -10.25
CA PRO A 70 -37.45 -21.58 -11.50
C PRO A 70 -37.14 -20.45 -12.50
N SER A 71 -36.04 -20.60 -13.25
CA SER A 71 -35.70 -19.71 -14.36
C SER A 71 -36.76 -19.84 -15.46
N VAL A 72 -37.61 -18.83 -15.62
CA VAL A 72 -38.56 -18.75 -16.74
C VAL A 72 -38.26 -17.53 -17.59
N SER A 73 -37.94 -17.82 -18.85
CA SER A 73 -37.81 -16.94 -20.00
C SER A 73 -39.12 -16.20 -20.30
N THR A 74 -39.03 -14.91 -20.58
CA THR A 74 -40.17 -14.11 -21.07
C THR A 74 -40.32 -14.28 -22.58
N PRO A 75 -41.55 -14.45 -23.14
CA PRO A 75 -41.75 -14.50 -24.59
C PRO A 75 -41.66 -13.10 -25.21
N GLY A 76 -40.86 -12.98 -26.27
CA GLY A 76 -40.68 -11.75 -27.04
C GLY A 76 -41.97 -11.25 -27.67
N GLY A 77 -42.36 -10.03 -27.30
CA GLY A 77 -43.40 -9.26 -27.96
C GLY A 77 -42.89 -8.61 -29.25
N LEU A 78 -43.82 -8.39 -30.18
CA LEU A 78 -43.70 -7.90 -31.57
C LEU A 78 -42.77 -6.69 -31.87
N LEU A 79 -42.10 -6.10 -30.88
CA LEU A 79 -41.17 -4.98 -31.06
C LEU A 79 -39.75 -5.41 -31.46
N ASP A 80 -39.32 -6.63 -31.15
CA ASP A 80 -38.00 -7.14 -31.58
C ASP A 80 -37.94 -7.46 -33.08
N LYS A 81 -39.07 -7.89 -33.67
CA LYS A 81 -39.14 -8.24 -35.10
C LYS A 81 -39.03 -7.06 -36.07
N MET A 82 -39.17 -5.82 -35.59
CA MET A 82 -38.99 -4.62 -36.42
C MET A 82 -37.54 -4.09 -36.40
N ARG A 83 -36.69 -4.58 -35.49
CA ARG A 83 -35.28 -4.19 -35.43
C ARG A 83 -34.39 -5.03 -36.36
N ASP A 84 -34.83 -6.24 -36.70
CA ASP A 84 -34.13 -7.18 -37.59
C ASP A 84 -34.25 -6.86 -39.10
N LEU A 85 -35.14 -5.95 -39.50
CA LEU A 85 -35.43 -5.70 -40.92
C LEU A 85 -34.64 -4.54 -41.55
N LEU A 86 -33.75 -3.89 -40.81
CA LEU A 86 -32.92 -2.77 -41.31
C LEU A 86 -31.44 -2.93 -40.92
N GLY A 87 -30.81 -3.95 -41.49
CA GLY A 87 -29.52 -3.81 -42.19
C GLY A 87 -28.24 -3.41 -41.43
N ARG A 88 -27.42 -4.45 -41.16
CA ARG A 88 -25.94 -4.55 -41.36
C ARG A 88 -25.03 -3.70 -40.45
N ASN A 89 -23.99 -4.24 -39.83
CA ASN A 89 -23.03 -5.20 -40.38
C ASN A 89 -22.41 -6.11 -39.30
N ASP A 90 -22.47 -7.42 -39.54
CA ASP A 90 -21.73 -8.45 -38.82
C ASP A 90 -20.21 -8.32 -38.96
N LYS A 91 -19.50 -8.37 -37.84
CA LYS A 91 -18.29 -9.19 -37.69
C LYS A 91 -18.40 -9.97 -36.39
N THR A 92 -18.92 -11.18 -36.53
CA THR A 92 -18.93 -12.21 -35.50
C THR A 92 -17.51 -12.69 -35.21
N GLY A 93 -17.09 -12.50 -33.96
CA GLY A 93 -16.06 -13.30 -33.32
C GLY A 93 -16.63 -13.75 -31.98
N SER A 94 -16.72 -15.06 -31.76
CA SER A 94 -17.10 -15.70 -30.51
C SER A 94 -16.48 -14.97 -29.30
N SER A 95 -17.24 -14.13 -28.60
CA SER A 95 -16.69 -13.35 -27.49
C SER A 95 -16.72 -14.17 -26.20
N GLY A 96 -15.81 -15.13 -26.08
CA GLY A 96 -15.45 -15.67 -24.76
C GLY A 96 -14.99 -14.55 -23.84
N ALA A 97 -15.12 -14.74 -22.52
CA ALA A 97 -14.68 -13.74 -21.54
C ALA A 97 -13.23 -13.29 -21.82
N LEU A 98 -13.02 -11.97 -21.85
CA LEU A 98 -11.73 -11.32 -22.08
C LEU A 98 -10.66 -11.95 -21.17
N HIS A 99 -9.53 -12.34 -21.74
CA HIS A 99 -8.41 -12.90 -20.98
C HIS A 99 -7.41 -11.84 -20.58
N ILE A 100 -7.27 -11.63 -19.28
CA ILE A 100 -6.26 -10.74 -18.72
C ILE A 100 -5.16 -11.56 -18.04
N ALA A 101 -3.93 -11.43 -18.51
CA ALA A 101 -2.76 -11.96 -17.81
C ALA A 101 -2.20 -10.90 -16.85
N VAL A 102 -1.92 -11.26 -15.60
CA VAL A 102 -1.34 -10.37 -14.59
C VAL A 102 -0.03 -10.97 -14.10
N ILE A 103 1.09 -10.26 -14.27
CA ILE A 103 2.41 -10.72 -13.80
C ILE A 103 2.73 -10.07 -12.45
N GLY A 104 2.83 -10.90 -11.42
CA GLY A 104 3.01 -10.52 -10.01
C GLY A 104 1.75 -10.73 -9.18
N SER A 105 1.90 -10.68 -7.85
CA SER A 105 0.81 -10.84 -6.87
C SER A 105 0.76 -9.73 -5.80
N GLY A 106 1.49 -8.62 -6.01
CA GLY A 106 1.48 -7.48 -5.09
C GLY A 106 0.20 -6.64 -5.16
N GLY A 107 0.18 -5.49 -4.47
CA GLY A 107 -1.00 -4.63 -4.37
C GLY A 107 -1.61 -4.22 -5.72
N ALA A 108 -0.78 -3.86 -6.70
CA ALA A 108 -1.25 -3.57 -8.06
C ALA A 108 -1.90 -4.78 -8.74
N ALA A 109 -1.26 -5.94 -8.66
CA ALA A 109 -1.75 -7.17 -9.28
C ALA A 109 -3.08 -7.64 -8.67
N MET A 110 -3.19 -7.64 -7.34
CA MET A 110 -4.43 -8.00 -6.66
C MET A 110 -5.57 -7.06 -7.00
N ALA A 111 -5.33 -5.75 -6.92
CA ALA A 111 -6.35 -4.75 -7.23
C ALA A 111 -6.83 -4.88 -8.68
N ALA A 112 -5.92 -5.16 -9.62
CA ALA A 112 -6.24 -5.36 -11.01
C ALA A 112 -6.99 -6.67 -11.26
N ALA A 113 -6.52 -7.79 -10.70
CA ALA A 113 -7.15 -9.11 -10.89
C ALA A 113 -8.59 -9.11 -10.39
N LEU A 114 -8.84 -8.55 -9.19
CA LEU A 114 -10.18 -8.46 -8.62
C LEU A 114 -11.08 -7.54 -9.43
N LYS A 115 -10.58 -6.36 -9.82
CA LYS A 115 -11.38 -5.43 -10.62
C LYS A 115 -11.68 -5.97 -12.02
N ALA A 116 -10.73 -6.68 -12.64
CA ALA A 116 -10.93 -7.33 -13.93
C ALA A 116 -12.04 -8.40 -13.87
N VAL A 117 -12.04 -9.24 -12.83
CA VAL A 117 -13.12 -10.23 -12.64
C VAL A 117 -14.46 -9.56 -12.37
N GLU A 118 -14.50 -8.49 -11.56
CA GLU A 118 -15.71 -7.70 -11.34
C GLU A 118 -16.31 -7.17 -12.66
N GLN A 119 -15.46 -6.89 -13.65
CA GLN A 119 -15.84 -6.43 -14.99
C GLN A 119 -16.05 -7.59 -16.00
N GLY A 120 -16.10 -8.84 -15.53
CA GLY A 120 -16.45 -10.01 -16.35
C GLY A 120 -15.28 -10.64 -17.13
N ALA A 121 -14.03 -10.25 -16.87
CA ALA A 121 -12.86 -10.89 -17.47
C ALA A 121 -12.48 -12.18 -16.73
N ARG A 122 -11.81 -13.10 -17.43
CA ARG A 122 -11.05 -14.20 -16.77
C ARG A 122 -9.60 -13.78 -16.60
N VAL A 123 -9.00 -14.14 -15.48
CA VAL A 123 -7.65 -13.72 -15.13
C VAL A 123 -6.72 -14.93 -15.01
N THR A 124 -5.52 -14.81 -15.58
CA THR A 124 -4.38 -15.66 -15.20
C THR A 124 -3.36 -14.81 -14.49
N LEU A 125 -3.19 -15.04 -13.18
CA LEU A 125 -2.21 -14.37 -12.35
C LEU A 125 -0.97 -15.25 -12.25
N ILE A 126 0.21 -14.69 -12.52
CA ILE A 126 1.48 -15.42 -12.50
C ILE A 126 2.38 -14.85 -11.40
N GLU A 127 2.72 -15.66 -10.41
CA GLU A 127 3.62 -15.30 -9.31
C GLU A 127 4.81 -16.24 -9.23
N ARG A 128 6.02 -15.68 -9.13
CA ARG A 128 7.27 -16.46 -9.11
C ARG A 128 7.66 -16.93 -7.71
N GLY A 129 7.29 -16.19 -6.67
CA GLY A 129 7.64 -16.46 -5.27
C GLY A 129 6.42 -16.55 -4.38
N THR A 130 6.53 -15.95 -3.19
CA THR A 130 5.44 -15.90 -2.21
C THR A 130 4.34 -14.93 -2.65
N ILE A 131 3.08 -15.39 -2.60
CA ILE A 131 1.90 -14.58 -2.92
C ILE A 131 1.83 -13.33 -2.03
N GLY A 132 1.37 -12.22 -2.59
CA GLY A 132 1.19 -10.93 -1.91
C GLY A 132 2.34 -9.95 -2.11
N GLY A 133 3.45 -10.39 -2.72
CA GLY A 133 4.57 -9.54 -3.07
C GLY A 133 5.23 -8.86 -1.86
N THR A 134 5.74 -7.64 -2.05
CA THR A 134 6.58 -6.96 -1.05
C THR A 134 5.83 -6.51 0.19
N CYS A 135 4.69 -5.81 0.03
CA CYS A 135 4.05 -5.06 1.12
C CYS A 135 3.71 -5.93 2.35
N VAL A 136 3.07 -7.08 2.12
CA VAL A 136 2.66 -7.98 3.21
C VAL A 136 3.81 -8.83 3.73
N ASN A 137 4.70 -9.33 2.86
CA ASN A 137 5.70 -10.32 3.25
C ASN A 137 7.00 -9.73 3.81
N VAL A 138 7.53 -8.68 3.15
CA VAL A 138 8.91 -8.20 3.37
C VAL A 138 9.01 -6.67 3.31
N GLY A 139 7.91 -5.99 3.63
CA GLY A 139 7.75 -4.55 3.46
C GLY A 139 6.96 -3.91 4.59
N CYS A 140 5.85 -3.25 4.25
CA CYS A 140 5.09 -2.41 5.16
C CYS A 140 4.61 -3.16 6.41
N VAL A 141 3.97 -4.32 6.28
CA VAL A 141 3.41 -5.05 7.44
C VAL A 141 4.49 -5.43 8.46
N PRO A 142 5.55 -6.18 8.11
CA PRO A 142 6.57 -6.57 9.08
C PRO A 142 7.33 -5.37 9.65
N SER A 143 7.65 -4.35 8.84
CA SER A 143 8.35 -3.15 9.33
C SER A 143 7.51 -2.38 10.35
N LYS A 144 6.21 -2.19 10.11
CA LYS A 144 5.36 -1.38 10.99
C LYS A 144 5.08 -2.11 12.31
N ILE A 145 5.01 -3.45 12.30
CA ILE A 145 4.97 -4.27 13.51
C ILE A 145 6.27 -4.12 14.31
N MET A 146 7.43 -4.22 13.66
CA MET A 146 8.73 -4.07 14.30
C MET A 146 8.93 -2.68 14.90
N ILE A 147 8.56 -1.62 14.17
CA ILE A 147 8.62 -0.22 14.62
C ILE A 147 7.74 -0.03 15.86
N ARG A 148 6.52 -0.60 15.88
CA ARG A 148 5.65 -0.49 17.07
C ARG A 148 6.24 -1.19 18.28
N ALA A 149 6.82 -2.39 18.12
CA ALA A 149 7.53 -3.07 19.20
C ALA A 149 8.72 -2.26 19.71
N ALA A 150 9.49 -1.67 18.78
CA ALA A 150 10.63 -0.81 19.09
C ALA A 150 10.22 0.47 19.85
N HIS A 151 9.12 1.10 19.45
CA HIS A 151 8.56 2.26 20.15
C HIS A 151 8.13 1.92 21.59
N ILE A 152 7.48 0.76 21.81
CA ILE A 152 7.16 0.29 23.16
C ILE A 152 8.43 0.03 23.98
N ALA A 153 9.47 -0.55 23.39
CA ALA A 153 10.74 -0.78 24.06
C ALA A 153 11.44 0.53 24.46
N HIS A 154 11.37 1.56 23.61
CA HIS A 154 11.88 2.89 23.90
C HIS A 154 11.13 3.57 25.05
N LEU A 155 9.79 3.62 25.01
CA LEU A 155 8.99 4.24 26.07
C LEU A 155 9.09 3.54 27.43
N ARG A 156 9.47 2.25 27.46
CA ARG A 156 9.80 1.56 28.72
C ARG A 156 11.14 2.00 29.29
N ARG A 157 12.08 2.38 28.42
CA ARG A 157 13.45 2.77 28.77
C ARG A 157 13.55 4.22 29.20
N GLU A 158 12.80 5.10 28.53
CA GLU A 158 12.84 6.53 28.78
C GLU A 158 11.54 7.22 28.34
N SER A 159 11.19 8.30 29.03
CA SER A 159 10.07 9.15 28.69
C SER A 159 10.26 10.57 29.25
N PRO A 160 9.54 11.58 28.73
CA PRO A 160 9.52 12.91 29.33
C PRO A 160 9.01 12.96 30.78
N PHE A 161 8.42 11.86 31.28
CA PHE A 161 7.81 11.77 32.60
C PHE A 161 8.63 10.95 33.61
N ASP A 162 9.89 10.64 33.30
CA ASP A 162 10.73 9.77 34.13
C ASP A 162 11.00 10.31 35.55
N GLY A 163 10.83 11.63 35.76
CA GLY A 163 10.87 12.23 37.09
C GLY A 163 9.74 11.77 38.02
N GLY A 164 8.63 11.26 37.47
CA GLY A 164 7.49 10.73 38.24
C GLY A 164 7.13 9.27 37.94
N ILE A 165 7.72 8.67 36.88
CA ILE A 165 7.45 7.30 36.46
C ILE A 165 8.80 6.58 36.28
N ALA A 166 9.08 5.58 37.12
CA ALA A 166 10.35 4.86 37.03
C ALA A 166 10.47 4.09 35.70
N ALA A 167 11.50 4.38 34.93
CA ALA A 167 11.82 3.66 33.72
C ALA A 167 12.61 2.36 34.00
N THR A 168 12.58 1.41 33.07
CA THR A 168 13.37 0.17 33.16
C THR A 168 13.74 -0.32 31.77
N THR A 169 15.02 -0.58 31.54
CA THR A 169 15.49 -1.19 30.29
C THR A 169 14.86 -2.58 30.11
N PRO A 170 13.98 -2.78 29.11
CA PRO A 170 13.31 -4.06 28.94
C PRO A 170 14.25 -5.10 28.30
N THR A 171 14.16 -6.34 28.75
CA THR A 171 14.77 -7.48 28.03
C THR A 171 14.02 -7.70 26.71
N ILE A 172 14.76 -7.71 25.60
CA ILE A 172 14.20 -7.94 24.26
C ILE A 172 14.41 -9.40 23.84
N GLN A 173 13.31 -10.13 23.65
CA GLN A 173 13.31 -11.47 23.08
C GLN A 173 12.99 -11.40 21.58
N ARG A 174 14.00 -11.17 20.75
CA ARG A 174 13.77 -10.93 19.30
C ARG A 174 13.10 -12.11 18.60
N THR A 175 13.43 -13.35 18.94
CA THR A 175 12.77 -14.55 18.40
C THR A 175 11.27 -14.55 18.64
N ALA A 176 10.81 -14.15 19.83
CA ALA A 176 9.37 -14.06 20.14
C ALA A 176 8.68 -12.92 19.36
N LEU A 177 9.34 -11.76 19.25
CA LEU A 177 8.83 -10.64 18.44
C LEU A 177 8.74 -11.01 16.96
N LEU A 178 9.74 -11.72 16.43
CA LEU A 178 9.75 -12.20 15.06
C LEU A 178 8.64 -13.24 14.82
N ALA A 179 8.45 -14.19 15.73
CA ALA A 179 7.36 -15.17 15.62
C ALA A 179 5.98 -14.49 15.59
N GLN A 180 5.76 -13.50 16.45
CA GLN A 180 4.52 -12.71 16.44
C GLN A 180 4.34 -11.92 15.13
N GLN A 181 5.42 -11.31 14.63
CA GLN A 181 5.42 -10.60 13.35
C GLN A 181 5.08 -11.54 12.19
N GLN A 182 5.74 -12.71 12.11
CA GLN A 182 5.56 -13.66 11.03
C GLN A 182 4.16 -14.27 11.04
N ALA A 183 3.62 -14.62 12.21
CA ALA A 183 2.25 -15.10 12.33
C ALA A 183 1.23 -14.08 11.79
N ARG A 184 1.43 -12.78 12.05
CA ARG A 184 0.55 -11.73 11.53
C ARG A 184 0.72 -11.54 10.02
N VAL A 185 1.94 -11.66 9.50
CA VAL A 185 2.22 -11.63 8.06
C VAL A 185 1.51 -12.78 7.36
N ASP A 186 1.63 -14.00 7.88
CA ASP A 186 1.03 -15.20 7.32
C ASP A 186 -0.51 -15.13 7.34
N GLU A 187 -1.10 -14.68 8.45
CA GLU A 187 -2.55 -14.44 8.57
C GLU A 187 -3.05 -13.44 7.52
N LEU A 188 -2.36 -12.30 7.36
CA LEU A 188 -2.77 -11.28 6.40
C LEU A 188 -2.56 -11.72 4.95
N ARG A 189 -1.47 -12.46 4.66
CA ARG A 189 -1.25 -13.05 3.35
C ARG A 189 -2.38 -14.02 3.00
N HIS A 190 -2.71 -14.92 3.91
CA HIS A 190 -3.80 -15.87 3.70
C HIS A 190 -5.15 -15.16 3.51
N ALA A 191 -5.52 -14.27 4.44
CA ALA A 191 -6.84 -13.63 4.43
C ALA A 191 -7.05 -12.60 3.32
N LYS A 192 -5.99 -11.91 2.88
CA LYS A 192 -6.10 -10.78 1.94
C LYS A 192 -5.55 -11.08 0.54
N TYR A 193 -4.91 -12.24 0.36
CA TYR A 193 -4.34 -12.63 -0.93
C TYR A 193 -4.73 -14.06 -1.30
N GLU A 194 -4.18 -15.06 -0.61
CA GLU A 194 -4.31 -16.47 -1.00
C GLU A 194 -5.77 -16.93 -1.01
N GLY A 195 -6.49 -16.78 0.10
CA GLY A 195 -7.90 -17.17 0.21
C GLY A 195 -8.84 -16.38 -0.71
N ILE A 196 -8.48 -15.13 -1.06
CA ILE A 196 -9.24 -14.33 -2.03
C ILE A 196 -9.05 -14.86 -3.46
N LEU A 197 -7.82 -15.23 -3.82
CA LEU A 197 -7.51 -15.79 -5.13
C LEU A 197 -8.11 -17.19 -5.28
N GLU A 198 -7.95 -18.06 -4.28
CA GLU A 198 -8.48 -19.43 -4.27
C GLU A 198 -10.02 -19.46 -4.30
N GLY A 199 -10.66 -18.51 -3.61
CA GLY A 199 -12.12 -18.39 -3.58
C GLY A 199 -12.75 -17.85 -4.86
N ASN A 200 -11.97 -17.46 -5.87
CA ASN A 200 -12.47 -16.85 -7.10
C ASN A 200 -12.23 -17.74 -8.34
N PRO A 201 -13.25 -18.45 -8.85
CA PRO A 201 -13.08 -19.39 -9.96
C PRO A 201 -12.72 -18.74 -11.30
N ALA A 202 -12.87 -17.42 -11.42
CA ALA A 202 -12.46 -16.68 -12.62
C ALA A 202 -10.97 -16.33 -12.63
N ILE A 203 -10.24 -16.62 -11.55
CA ILE A 203 -8.80 -16.39 -11.44
C ILE A 203 -8.07 -17.73 -11.42
N THR A 204 -7.16 -17.92 -12.36
CA THR A 204 -6.18 -19.02 -12.32
C THR A 204 -4.83 -18.48 -11.86
N VAL A 205 -4.29 -19.03 -10.77
CA VAL A 205 -2.94 -18.70 -10.30
C VAL A 205 -1.95 -19.69 -10.89
N LEU A 206 -0.86 -19.19 -11.47
CA LEU A 206 0.28 -19.98 -11.92
C LEU A 206 1.51 -19.62 -11.09
N HIS A 207 2.13 -20.62 -10.48
CA HIS A 207 3.38 -20.47 -9.73
C HIS A 207 4.57 -20.65 -10.66
N GLY A 208 5.19 -19.55 -11.07
CA GLY A 208 6.28 -19.57 -12.04
C GLY A 208 6.78 -18.18 -12.42
N SER A 209 7.90 -18.16 -13.14
CA SER A 209 8.47 -16.93 -13.70
C SER A 209 7.96 -16.69 -15.12
N ALA A 210 7.26 -15.57 -15.33
CA ALA A 210 6.79 -15.14 -16.65
C ALA A 210 7.85 -14.33 -17.41
N ARG A 211 7.90 -14.53 -18.73
CA ARG A 211 8.56 -13.65 -19.71
C ARG A 211 7.68 -13.53 -20.95
N PHE A 212 7.79 -12.41 -21.67
CA PHE A 212 7.11 -12.26 -22.95
C PHE A 212 7.78 -13.15 -24.00
N LYS A 213 6.94 -13.88 -24.75
CA LYS A 213 7.35 -14.55 -26.00
C LYS A 213 7.17 -13.60 -27.17
N ASP A 214 6.05 -12.90 -27.17
CA ASP A 214 5.62 -11.91 -28.13
C ASP A 214 4.55 -11.01 -27.48
N ASN A 215 3.94 -10.13 -28.27
CA ASN A 215 2.94 -9.18 -27.79
C ASN A 215 1.64 -9.81 -27.25
N ARG A 216 1.37 -11.10 -27.46
CA ARG A 216 0.10 -11.76 -27.07
C ARG A 216 0.31 -13.02 -26.25
N ASN A 217 1.55 -13.41 -25.99
CA ASN A 217 1.87 -14.67 -25.32
C ASN A 217 2.98 -14.48 -24.29
N LEU A 218 2.76 -15.04 -23.09
CA LEU A 218 3.79 -15.24 -22.08
C LEU A 218 4.28 -16.68 -22.13
N ILE A 219 5.57 -16.88 -21.83
CA ILE A 219 6.09 -18.16 -21.39
C ILE A 219 6.25 -18.09 -19.87
N VAL A 220 5.66 -19.05 -19.17
CA VAL A 220 5.77 -19.22 -17.73
C VAL A 220 6.62 -20.45 -17.46
N GLN A 221 7.80 -20.24 -16.90
CA GLN A 221 8.61 -21.33 -16.34
C GLN A 221 8.05 -21.68 -14.96
N LEU A 222 7.43 -22.86 -14.84
CA LEU A 222 6.73 -23.26 -13.62
C LEU A 222 7.71 -23.67 -12.51
N ASN A 223 7.34 -23.40 -11.26
CA ASN A 223 8.20 -23.69 -10.11
C ASN A 223 8.38 -25.20 -9.86
N ASP A 224 7.40 -26.02 -10.25
CA ASP A 224 7.42 -27.50 -10.20
C ASP A 224 8.08 -28.14 -11.44
N GLY A 225 8.53 -27.32 -12.39
CA GLY A 225 9.22 -27.73 -13.61
C GLY A 225 8.37 -27.62 -14.87
N GLY A 226 9.05 -27.51 -16.01
CA GLY A 226 8.41 -27.33 -17.33
C GLY A 226 8.06 -25.87 -17.65
N GLU A 227 7.44 -25.68 -18.81
CA GLU A 227 7.00 -24.37 -19.29
C GLU A 227 5.54 -24.43 -19.76
N ARG A 228 4.81 -23.34 -19.54
CA ARG A 228 3.45 -23.15 -20.06
C ARG A 228 3.36 -21.85 -20.86
N VAL A 229 2.70 -21.89 -22.01
CA VAL A 229 2.36 -20.68 -22.77
C VAL A 229 1.01 -20.16 -22.31
N VAL A 230 0.94 -18.87 -22.01
CA VAL A 230 -0.29 -18.16 -21.64
C VAL A 230 -0.56 -17.11 -22.71
N ALA A 231 -1.51 -17.38 -23.60
CA ALA A 231 -2.07 -16.37 -24.49
C ALA A 231 -2.91 -15.37 -23.67
N PHE A 232 -3.02 -14.12 -24.11
CA PHE A 232 -3.84 -13.11 -23.43
C PHE A 232 -4.42 -12.07 -24.41
N ASP A 233 -5.56 -11.49 -24.06
CA ASP A 233 -6.14 -10.36 -24.77
C ASP A 233 -5.57 -9.03 -24.27
N ARG A 234 -5.30 -8.94 -22.96
CA ARG A 234 -4.62 -7.82 -22.30
C ARG A 234 -3.63 -8.35 -21.26
N CYS A 235 -2.56 -7.63 -20.99
CA CYS A 235 -1.60 -7.98 -19.95
C CYS A 235 -1.33 -6.80 -19.03
N LEU A 236 -1.28 -7.06 -17.71
CA LEU A 236 -0.74 -6.13 -16.73
C LEU A 236 0.59 -6.64 -16.19
N ILE A 237 1.63 -5.80 -16.28
CA ILE A 237 2.92 -6.00 -15.63
C ILE A 237 2.87 -5.30 -14.26
N ALA A 238 2.90 -6.09 -13.18
CA ALA A 238 2.85 -5.62 -11.80
C ALA A 238 3.97 -6.26 -10.96
N THR A 239 5.17 -6.34 -11.54
CA THR A 239 6.31 -7.09 -10.99
C THR A 239 7.05 -6.41 -9.84
N GLY A 240 6.66 -5.19 -9.51
CA GLY A 240 7.23 -4.40 -8.42
C GLY A 240 8.72 -4.10 -8.60
N ALA A 241 9.43 -3.95 -7.49
CA ALA A 241 10.86 -3.66 -7.44
C ALA A 241 11.58 -4.53 -6.39
N SER A 242 12.91 -4.56 -6.47
CA SER A 242 13.80 -5.25 -5.53
C SER A 242 14.80 -4.25 -4.93
N PRO A 243 15.38 -4.51 -3.74
CA PRO A 243 16.42 -3.65 -3.17
C PRO A 243 17.56 -3.40 -4.15
N ALA A 244 17.98 -2.13 -4.27
CA ALA A 244 19.14 -1.75 -5.06
C ALA A 244 20.40 -1.89 -4.20
N VAL A 245 21.44 -2.50 -4.77
CA VAL A 245 22.73 -2.71 -4.10
C VAL A 245 23.78 -1.84 -4.80
N PRO A 246 24.47 -0.94 -4.09
CA PRO A 246 25.45 -0.06 -4.70
C PRO A 246 26.72 -0.86 -5.06
N PRO A 247 27.44 -0.50 -6.13
CA PRO A 247 28.62 -1.23 -6.57
C PRO A 247 29.87 -0.87 -5.73
N ILE A 248 29.78 -0.97 -4.40
CA ILE A 248 30.89 -0.70 -3.49
C ILE A 248 31.85 -1.89 -3.54
N PRO A 249 33.16 -1.68 -3.79
CA PRO A 249 34.14 -2.76 -3.78
C PRO A 249 34.06 -3.62 -2.51
N GLY A 250 33.99 -4.94 -2.71
CA GLY A 250 33.91 -5.93 -1.64
C GLY A 250 32.53 -6.15 -1.01
N LEU A 251 31.50 -5.35 -1.33
CA LEU A 251 30.16 -5.53 -0.73
C LEU A 251 29.43 -6.78 -1.24
N LYS A 252 29.49 -7.06 -2.55
CA LYS A 252 28.61 -8.03 -3.24
C LYS A 252 28.62 -9.43 -2.62
N ASP A 253 29.79 -9.89 -2.17
CA ASP A 253 30.01 -11.26 -1.70
C ASP A 253 30.07 -11.34 -0.16
N THR A 254 29.51 -10.34 0.54
CA THR A 254 29.41 -10.29 2.01
C THR A 254 28.00 -10.63 2.47
N PRO A 255 27.79 -11.03 3.75
CA PRO A 255 26.45 -11.33 4.27
C PRO A 255 25.68 -10.05 4.66
N TYR A 256 25.72 -9.01 3.83
CA TYR A 256 24.98 -7.78 4.09
C TYR A 256 23.47 -8.05 4.07
N TRP A 257 22.72 -7.22 4.76
CA TRP A 257 21.27 -7.25 4.77
C TRP A 257 20.72 -6.23 3.79
N THR A 258 19.67 -6.61 3.07
CA THR A 258 18.68 -5.64 2.59
C THR A 258 17.59 -5.48 3.66
N SER A 259 16.54 -4.74 3.37
CA SER A 259 15.37 -4.68 4.26
C SER A 259 14.75 -6.05 4.53
N THR A 260 14.84 -6.97 3.56
CA THR A 260 14.25 -8.32 3.69
C THR A 260 14.92 -9.11 4.80
N GLU A 261 16.24 -9.26 4.76
CA GLU A 261 17.00 -10.04 5.74
C GLU A 261 16.96 -9.38 7.12
N ALA A 262 16.97 -8.03 7.16
CA ALA A 262 16.88 -7.29 8.41
C ALA A 262 15.56 -7.54 9.14
N LEU A 263 14.43 -7.56 8.43
CA LEU A 263 13.10 -7.74 9.04
C LEU A 263 12.86 -9.13 9.61
N VAL A 264 13.52 -10.15 9.06
CA VAL A 264 13.39 -11.55 9.50
C VAL A 264 14.55 -12.01 10.38
N SER A 265 15.42 -11.09 10.80
CA SER A 265 16.52 -11.43 11.71
C SER A 265 15.99 -11.87 13.08
N GLU A 266 16.51 -13.01 13.55
CA GLU A 266 16.19 -13.62 14.84
C GLU A 266 16.91 -12.94 16.01
N THR A 267 17.92 -12.10 15.74
CA THR A 267 18.75 -11.44 16.76
C THR A 267 18.83 -9.94 16.54
N ILE A 268 19.12 -9.20 17.61
CA ILE A 268 19.49 -7.78 17.52
C ILE A 268 21.03 -7.71 17.53
N PRO A 269 21.67 -7.18 16.47
CA PRO A 269 23.12 -7.03 16.46
C PRO A 269 23.56 -6.00 17.50
N LYS A 270 24.76 -6.15 18.08
CA LYS A 270 25.29 -5.16 19.01
C LYS A 270 25.58 -3.84 18.30
N ARG A 271 26.07 -3.91 17.06
CA ARG A 271 26.40 -2.78 16.18
C ARG A 271 25.82 -3.01 14.79
N LEU A 272 25.05 -2.04 14.31
CA LEU A 272 24.46 -2.04 12.98
C LEU A 272 24.96 -0.81 12.21
N ALA A 273 25.65 -1.05 11.10
CA ALA A 273 25.93 -0.01 10.11
C ALA A 273 24.79 0.02 9.08
N VAL A 274 24.38 1.22 8.66
CA VAL A 274 23.32 1.42 7.67
C VAL A 274 23.85 2.30 6.54
N ILE A 275 23.86 1.81 5.30
CA ILE A 275 24.14 2.60 4.10
C ILE A 275 22.82 2.98 3.44
N GLY A 276 22.47 4.27 3.51
CA GLY A 276 21.20 4.81 3.03
C GLY A 276 20.67 5.91 3.95
N SER A 277 19.89 6.84 3.40
CA SER A 277 19.46 8.06 4.12
C SER A 277 18.02 8.47 3.83
N SER A 278 17.16 7.50 3.51
CA SER A 278 15.74 7.69 3.20
C SER A 278 14.89 6.64 3.93
N VAL A 279 13.58 6.63 3.68
CA VAL A 279 12.51 5.92 4.40
C VAL A 279 12.95 4.56 4.98
N VAL A 280 13.33 3.59 4.14
CA VAL A 280 13.68 2.23 4.58
C VAL A 280 14.89 2.21 5.50
N ALA A 281 15.92 3.02 5.21
CA ALA A 281 17.12 3.09 6.03
C ALA A 281 16.80 3.61 7.43
N LEU A 282 15.99 4.67 7.50
CA LEU A 282 15.74 5.41 8.75
C LEU A 282 14.73 4.70 9.64
N GLU A 283 13.66 4.15 9.08
CA GLU A 283 12.70 3.34 9.83
C GLU A 283 13.37 2.13 10.50
N LEU A 284 14.20 1.38 9.74
CA LEU A 284 14.88 0.22 10.29
C LEU A 284 16.01 0.61 11.24
N ALA A 285 16.77 1.68 10.95
CA ALA A 285 17.81 2.18 11.85
C ALA A 285 17.23 2.48 13.24
N GLN A 286 16.15 3.26 13.31
CA GLN A 286 15.53 3.60 14.58
C GLN A 286 14.90 2.38 15.27
N ALA A 287 14.25 1.48 14.52
CA ALA A 287 13.69 0.27 15.09
C ALA A 287 14.77 -0.61 15.75
N PHE A 288 15.90 -0.84 15.07
CA PHE A 288 17.02 -1.59 15.64
C PHE A 288 17.69 -0.87 16.81
N ALA A 289 17.86 0.46 16.74
CA ALA A 289 18.43 1.24 17.83
C ALA A 289 17.61 1.09 19.12
N ARG A 290 16.29 1.28 19.01
CA ARG A 290 15.37 1.18 20.14
C ARG A 290 15.24 -0.23 20.70
N LEU A 291 15.48 -1.26 19.89
CA LEU A 291 15.56 -2.66 20.31
C LEU A 291 16.93 -3.06 20.90
N GLY A 292 17.92 -2.15 20.89
CA GLY A 292 19.18 -2.30 21.63
C GLY A 292 20.46 -2.32 20.78
N ALA A 293 20.38 -2.15 19.47
CA ALA A 293 21.57 -2.04 18.62
C ALA A 293 22.23 -0.66 18.74
N LYS A 294 23.56 -0.60 18.71
CA LYS A 294 24.27 0.66 18.44
C LYS A 294 24.27 0.91 16.94
N VAL A 295 23.58 1.95 16.48
CA VAL A 295 23.35 2.20 15.06
C VAL A 295 24.19 3.36 14.56
N THR A 296 24.87 3.16 13.42
CA THR A 296 25.57 4.20 12.66
C THR A 296 25.05 4.26 11.23
N ILE A 297 24.51 5.41 10.82
CA ILE A 297 23.99 5.67 9.48
C ILE A 297 25.05 6.40 8.65
N LEU A 298 25.33 5.90 7.45
CA LEU A 298 26.17 6.51 6.44
C LEU A 298 25.26 7.14 5.38
N ALA A 299 25.07 8.45 5.48
CA ALA A 299 24.32 9.23 4.52
C ALA A 299 25.30 9.89 3.54
N ARG A 300 25.19 9.58 2.24
CA ARG A 300 26.04 10.20 1.21
C ARG A 300 25.86 11.72 1.07
N SER A 301 24.72 12.22 1.56
CA SER A 301 24.31 13.61 1.60
C SER A 301 23.77 13.87 3.02
N THR A 302 22.65 14.57 3.16
CA THR A 302 21.87 14.66 4.40
C THR A 302 20.77 13.58 4.44
N LEU A 303 20.11 13.43 5.59
CA LEU A 303 18.87 12.64 5.67
C LEU A 303 17.76 13.30 4.84
N PHE A 304 16.96 12.48 4.15
CA PHE A 304 15.87 12.97 3.30
C PHE A 304 16.30 14.05 2.27
N PHE A 305 17.49 13.92 1.68
CA PHE A 305 18.07 14.91 0.76
C PHE A 305 17.20 15.35 -0.43
N ARG A 306 16.12 14.61 -0.77
CA ARG A 306 15.18 14.97 -1.85
C ARG A 306 13.93 15.70 -1.37
N GLU A 307 13.73 15.79 -0.06
CA GLU A 307 12.57 16.42 0.58
C GLU A 307 12.92 17.86 1.00
N ASP A 308 11.96 18.56 1.60
CA ASP A 308 12.22 19.84 2.28
C ASP A 308 13.35 19.68 3.32
N PRO A 309 14.41 20.52 3.28
CA PRO A 309 15.56 20.39 4.18
C PRO A 309 15.22 20.35 5.67
N ALA A 310 14.15 21.04 6.09
CA ALA A 310 13.70 21.05 7.48
C ALA A 310 13.36 19.65 7.99
N ILE A 311 12.86 18.76 7.12
CA ILE A 311 12.57 17.36 7.45
C ILE A 311 13.86 16.63 7.83
N GLY A 312 14.88 16.75 6.99
CA GLY A 312 16.19 16.11 7.21
C GLY A 312 16.84 16.60 8.51
N GLU A 313 16.78 17.90 8.77
CA GLU A 313 17.31 18.53 9.98
C GLU A 313 16.60 18.02 11.25
N ALA A 314 15.26 18.05 11.28
CA ALA A 314 14.48 17.64 12.43
C ALA A 314 14.66 16.16 12.77
N VAL A 315 14.66 15.27 11.76
CA VAL A 315 14.87 13.83 11.98
C VAL A 315 16.30 13.54 12.42
N THR A 316 17.29 14.23 11.85
CA THR A 316 18.70 14.06 12.26
C THR A 316 18.89 14.46 13.73
N ALA A 317 18.30 15.57 14.17
CA ALA A 317 18.33 15.99 15.55
C ALA A 317 17.67 14.95 16.49
N ALA A 318 16.48 14.47 16.12
CA ALA A 318 15.77 13.45 16.89
C ALA A 318 16.55 12.13 17.03
N PHE A 319 17.18 11.68 15.93
CA PHE A 319 18.00 10.45 15.93
C PHE A 319 19.23 10.59 16.81
N ARG A 320 19.93 11.73 16.74
CA ARG A 320 21.10 12.00 17.58
C ARG A 320 20.72 12.07 19.07
N MET A 321 19.54 12.60 19.41
CA MET A 321 19.05 12.65 20.80
C MET A 321 18.87 11.25 21.42
N GLU A 322 18.42 10.25 20.65
CA GLU A 322 18.28 8.88 21.12
C GLU A 322 19.51 7.98 20.84
N GLY A 323 20.65 8.60 20.53
CA GLY A 323 21.95 7.93 20.45
C GLY A 323 22.27 7.25 19.12
N ILE A 324 21.52 7.51 18.05
CA ILE A 324 21.85 7.05 16.70
C ILE A 324 22.92 7.97 16.10
N GLU A 325 24.04 7.38 15.65
CA GLU A 325 25.10 8.13 15.00
C GLU A 325 24.74 8.38 13.52
N VAL A 326 24.58 9.64 13.13
CA VAL A 326 24.30 10.03 11.74
C VAL A 326 25.52 10.70 11.14
N ARG A 327 26.22 9.99 10.25
CA ARG A 327 27.36 10.48 9.47
C ARG A 327 26.89 10.98 8.10
N GLU A 328 26.66 12.27 8.02
CA GLU A 328 26.28 12.96 6.78
C GLU A 328 27.49 13.13 5.86
N HIS A 329 27.23 13.32 4.57
CA HIS A 329 28.25 13.43 3.51
C HIS A 329 29.31 12.31 3.52
N THR A 330 28.92 11.11 3.99
CA THR A 330 29.82 9.99 4.22
C THR A 330 29.44 8.81 3.32
N GLN A 331 30.43 8.27 2.61
CA GLN A 331 30.28 7.06 1.79
C GLN A 331 31.35 6.04 2.17
N ALA A 332 30.99 4.75 2.08
CA ALA A 332 31.98 3.68 2.16
C ALA A 332 32.64 3.48 0.80
N SER A 333 33.97 3.59 0.75
CA SER A 333 34.75 3.34 -0.46
C SER A 333 35.10 1.85 -0.63
N GLN A 334 35.08 1.09 0.46
CA GLN A 334 35.33 -0.34 0.48
C GLN A 334 34.57 -1.00 1.63
N VAL A 335 34.08 -2.22 1.41
CA VAL A 335 33.49 -3.09 2.43
C VAL A 335 34.28 -4.38 2.47
N ALA A 336 34.67 -4.82 3.66
CA ALA A 336 35.21 -6.14 3.91
C ALA A 336 34.37 -6.84 4.99
N TYR A 337 34.36 -8.17 4.96
CA TYR A 337 33.79 -8.99 6.00
C TYR A 337 34.85 -9.97 6.50
N ILE A 338 35.18 -9.88 7.78
CA ILE A 338 36.22 -10.68 8.41
C ILE A 338 35.54 -11.84 9.14
N ASN A 339 35.79 -13.07 8.68
CA ASN A 339 35.43 -14.29 9.40
C ASN A 339 36.50 -14.56 10.46
N GLY A 340 36.14 -14.46 11.74
CA GLY A 340 37.00 -14.86 12.87
C GLY A 340 36.52 -16.15 13.53
N GLU A 341 37.15 -16.54 14.64
CA GLU A 341 36.71 -17.68 15.48
C GLU A 341 35.36 -17.44 16.20
N GLY A 342 34.72 -16.28 15.99
CA GLY A 342 33.38 -15.90 16.49
C GLY A 342 32.46 -15.38 15.39
N ASP A 343 31.44 -14.59 15.76
CA ASP A 343 30.57 -13.92 14.78
C ASP A 343 31.40 -12.97 13.91
N GLY A 344 31.31 -13.12 12.58
CA GLY A 344 32.08 -12.29 11.65
C GLY A 344 31.69 -10.80 11.73
N GLU A 345 32.60 -9.93 11.30
CA GLU A 345 32.48 -8.47 11.43
C GLU A 345 32.62 -7.76 10.08
N PHE A 346 31.80 -6.73 9.86
CA PHE A 346 31.96 -5.79 8.75
C PHE A 346 32.97 -4.71 9.08
N VAL A 347 33.85 -4.43 8.13
CA VAL A 347 34.78 -3.30 8.15
C VAL A 347 34.49 -2.42 6.94
N LEU A 348 34.07 -1.18 7.19
CA LEU A 348 33.76 -0.18 6.18
C LEU A 348 34.84 0.88 6.18
N THR A 349 35.54 1.04 5.06
CA THR A 349 36.47 2.14 4.85
C THR A 349 35.70 3.37 4.40
N THR A 350 35.81 4.48 5.12
CA THR A 350 35.16 5.75 4.79
C THR A 350 36.17 6.89 4.77
N ALA A 351 35.78 8.05 4.23
CA ALA A 351 36.60 9.26 4.26
C ALA A 351 36.90 9.75 5.70
N HIS A 352 36.11 9.32 6.69
CA HIS A 352 36.25 9.68 8.10
C HIS A 352 36.83 8.55 8.94
N GLY A 353 37.54 7.62 8.30
CA GLY A 353 38.16 6.47 8.94
C GLY A 353 37.33 5.19 8.84
N GLU A 354 37.75 4.19 9.60
CA GLU A 354 37.16 2.86 9.59
C GLU A 354 35.92 2.78 10.51
N LEU A 355 34.87 2.13 10.03
CA LEU A 355 33.68 1.79 10.82
C LEU A 355 33.53 0.27 10.89
N ARG A 356 33.30 -0.25 12.11
CA ARG A 356 33.12 -1.68 12.35
C ARG A 356 31.72 -1.97 12.88
N ALA A 357 31.08 -3.02 12.34
CA ALA A 357 29.73 -3.42 12.73
C ALA A 357 29.53 -4.93 12.63
N ASP A 358 28.61 -5.48 13.42
CA ASP A 358 28.29 -6.91 13.38
C ASP A 358 27.37 -7.22 12.19
N LYS A 359 26.53 -6.25 11.81
CA LYS A 359 25.66 -6.31 10.63
C LYS A 359 25.71 -5.01 9.83
N LEU A 360 25.47 -5.15 8.54
CA LEU A 360 25.40 -4.05 7.58
C LEU A 360 24.06 -4.09 6.85
N LEU A 361 23.23 -3.05 7.01
CA LEU A 361 22.01 -2.85 6.24
C LEU A 361 22.30 -1.94 5.03
N VAL A 362 21.97 -2.42 3.84
CA VAL A 362 22.03 -1.66 2.59
C VAL A 362 20.61 -1.28 2.17
N ALA A 363 20.31 0.01 2.23
CA ALA A 363 18.99 0.58 1.96
C ALA A 363 19.11 1.79 1.01
N THR A 364 19.74 1.58 -0.15
CA THR A 364 20.07 2.63 -1.14
C THR A 364 19.04 2.78 -2.27
N GLY A 365 17.78 2.47 -1.98
CA GLY A 365 16.67 2.52 -2.96
C GLY A 365 16.29 1.16 -3.52
N ARG A 366 15.46 1.16 -4.55
CA ARG A 366 14.87 -0.04 -5.17
C ARG A 366 14.95 0.05 -6.69
N ALA A 367 15.13 -1.09 -7.35
CA ALA A 367 15.21 -1.21 -8.80
C ALA A 367 14.01 -2.00 -9.35
N PRO A 368 13.37 -1.54 -10.44
CA PRO A 368 12.20 -2.19 -11.02
C PRO A 368 12.53 -3.60 -11.55
N ASN A 369 11.59 -4.53 -11.39
CA ASN A 369 11.75 -5.95 -11.76
C ASN A 369 11.38 -6.20 -13.23
N THR A 370 12.14 -5.63 -14.17
CA THR A 370 11.86 -5.69 -15.62
C THR A 370 12.83 -6.56 -16.41
N ARG A 371 14.08 -6.70 -15.95
CA ARG A 371 15.18 -7.38 -16.68
C ARG A 371 14.89 -8.82 -17.12
N LYS A 372 14.06 -9.56 -16.37
CA LYS A 372 13.75 -10.97 -16.68
C LYS A 372 12.47 -11.16 -17.51
N LEU A 373 11.82 -10.07 -17.91
CA LEU A 373 10.53 -10.12 -18.62
C LEU A 373 10.66 -10.26 -20.14
N ALA A 374 11.87 -10.13 -20.71
CA ALA A 374 12.09 -10.15 -22.16
C ALA A 374 11.23 -9.09 -22.91
N LEU A 375 11.16 -7.86 -22.38
CA LEU A 375 10.33 -6.78 -22.94
C LEU A 375 10.75 -6.37 -24.37
N ASP A 376 11.99 -6.63 -24.77
CA ASP A 376 12.46 -6.41 -26.14
C ASP A 376 11.63 -7.18 -27.19
N ALA A 377 10.96 -8.27 -26.79
CA ALA A 377 10.05 -9.04 -27.65
C ALA A 377 8.67 -8.37 -27.86
N THR A 378 8.41 -7.22 -27.22
CA THR A 378 7.09 -6.56 -27.22
C THR A 378 7.09 -5.15 -27.81
N GLY A 379 8.19 -4.40 -27.64
CA GLY A 379 8.25 -2.97 -27.92
C GLY A 379 7.84 -2.07 -26.74
N VAL A 380 7.63 -2.64 -25.54
CA VAL A 380 7.41 -1.88 -24.30
C VAL A 380 8.65 -1.05 -23.98
N THR A 381 8.49 0.27 -23.91
CA THR A 381 9.58 1.21 -23.63
C THR A 381 9.95 1.24 -22.14
N LEU A 382 11.25 1.28 -21.87
CA LEU A 382 11.81 1.48 -20.53
C LEU A 382 12.48 2.85 -20.41
N THR A 383 12.44 3.42 -19.21
CA THR A 383 13.31 4.55 -18.82
C THR A 383 14.77 4.09 -18.70
N PRO A 384 15.74 5.03 -18.66
CA PRO A 384 17.15 4.68 -18.41
C PRO A 384 17.38 3.91 -17.10
N GLN A 385 16.51 4.07 -16.11
CA GLN A 385 16.56 3.37 -14.81
C GLN A 385 15.89 1.98 -14.87
N GLY A 386 15.36 1.59 -16.03
CA GLY A 386 14.75 0.29 -16.27
C GLY A 386 13.28 0.17 -15.86
N ALA A 387 12.61 1.29 -15.54
CA ALA A 387 11.18 1.32 -15.22
C ALA A 387 10.34 1.37 -16.50
N ILE A 388 9.16 0.74 -16.50
CA ILE A 388 8.24 0.76 -17.65
C ILE A 388 7.58 2.13 -17.75
N VAL A 389 7.67 2.73 -18.94
CA VAL A 389 7.01 4.01 -19.25
C VAL A 389 5.52 3.78 -19.42
N ILE A 390 4.70 4.62 -18.76
CA ILE A 390 3.24 4.55 -18.83
C ILE A 390 2.59 5.93 -18.97
N ASP A 391 1.36 5.94 -19.50
CA ASP A 391 0.46 7.10 -19.44
C ASP A 391 -0.33 7.16 -18.09
N PRO A 392 -1.11 8.22 -17.82
CA PRO A 392 -1.94 8.32 -16.60
C PRO A 392 -3.01 7.22 -16.45
N GLY A 393 -3.32 6.49 -17.53
CA GLY A 393 -4.20 5.33 -17.56
C GLY A 393 -3.47 3.99 -17.45
N MET A 394 -2.18 4.00 -17.09
CA MET A 394 -1.31 2.84 -16.94
C MET A 394 -1.02 2.08 -18.25
N ARG A 395 -1.26 2.70 -19.41
CA ARG A 395 -0.97 2.11 -20.74
C ARG A 395 0.51 2.24 -21.04
N THR A 396 1.12 1.18 -21.56
CA THR A 396 2.51 1.23 -22.06
C THR A 396 2.55 1.75 -23.51
N SER A 397 3.73 1.72 -24.15
CA SER A 397 3.87 1.94 -25.61
C SER A 397 3.16 0.88 -26.48
N VAL A 398 2.63 -0.20 -25.88
CA VAL A 398 1.84 -1.23 -26.55
C VAL A 398 0.42 -1.22 -26.00
N GLU A 399 -0.57 -0.95 -26.87
CA GLU A 399 -1.98 -0.65 -26.51
C GLU A 399 -2.63 -1.66 -25.54
N HIS A 400 -2.34 -2.96 -25.72
CA HIS A 400 -2.93 -4.03 -24.94
C HIS A 400 -2.05 -4.51 -23.77
N ILE A 401 -0.93 -3.83 -23.49
CA ILE A 401 -0.04 -4.08 -22.35
C ILE A 401 -0.04 -2.86 -21.43
N TYR A 402 -0.28 -3.11 -20.15
CA TYR A 402 -0.35 -2.14 -19.08
C TYR A 402 0.75 -2.42 -18.06
N ALA A 403 1.14 -1.41 -17.28
CA ALA A 403 2.03 -1.59 -16.13
C ALA A 403 1.59 -0.74 -14.94
N ALA A 404 1.80 -1.24 -13.73
CA ALA A 404 1.40 -0.53 -12.51
C ALA A 404 2.29 -0.88 -11.31
N GLY A 405 2.42 0.07 -10.38
CA GLY A 405 3.23 -0.04 -9.16
C GLY A 405 4.73 0.10 -9.42
N ASP A 406 5.56 -0.38 -8.49
CA ASP A 406 7.01 -0.11 -8.45
C ASP A 406 7.84 -0.58 -9.67
N CYS A 407 7.23 -1.28 -10.64
CA CYS A 407 7.89 -1.58 -11.92
C CYS A 407 7.87 -0.40 -12.91
N THR A 408 7.13 0.66 -12.57
CA THR A 408 6.99 1.94 -13.29
C THR A 408 7.74 3.05 -12.54
N ASP A 409 7.61 4.29 -12.97
CA ASP A 409 8.11 5.49 -12.30
C ASP A 409 7.14 6.05 -11.23
N GLN A 410 6.01 5.36 -10.98
CA GLN A 410 5.06 5.75 -9.95
C GLN A 410 5.69 5.77 -8.55
N PRO A 411 5.19 6.64 -7.65
CA PRO A 411 5.56 6.61 -6.24
C PRO A 411 5.37 5.21 -5.63
N GLN A 412 6.39 4.70 -4.96
CA GLN A 412 6.48 3.31 -4.50
C GLN A 412 5.72 3.07 -3.18
N PHE A 413 4.41 3.31 -3.23
CA PHE A 413 3.50 3.10 -2.12
C PHE A 413 2.41 2.09 -2.48
N VAL A 414 2.03 1.23 -1.52
CA VAL A 414 1.03 0.18 -1.79
C VAL A 414 -0.33 0.74 -2.21
N TYR A 415 -0.75 1.88 -1.66
CA TYR A 415 -2.02 2.53 -2.04
C TYR A 415 -1.96 3.14 -3.44
N VAL A 416 -0.79 3.63 -3.89
CA VAL A 416 -0.58 4.06 -5.28
C VAL A 416 -0.63 2.86 -6.22
N ALA A 417 0.11 1.79 -5.91
CA ALA A 417 0.13 0.57 -6.69
C ALA A 417 -1.27 -0.04 -6.84
N ALA A 418 -2.04 -0.14 -5.75
CA ALA A 418 -3.41 -0.65 -5.79
C ALA A 418 -4.34 0.26 -6.62
N ALA A 419 -4.28 1.58 -6.42
CA ALA A 419 -5.07 2.55 -7.18
C ALA A 419 -4.76 2.52 -8.68
N ALA A 420 -3.49 2.34 -9.05
CA ALA A 420 -3.02 2.14 -10.41
C ALA A 420 -3.53 0.81 -10.99
N GLY A 421 -3.41 -0.30 -10.24
CA GLY A 421 -3.91 -1.61 -10.65
C GLY A 421 -5.42 -1.63 -10.93
N THR A 422 -6.23 -1.01 -10.07
CA THR A 422 -7.68 -0.88 -10.28
C THR A 422 -7.99 -0.13 -11.59
N ARG A 423 -7.31 0.98 -11.85
CA ARG A 423 -7.52 1.80 -13.07
C ARG A 423 -7.03 1.10 -14.33
N ALA A 424 -5.88 0.41 -14.25
CA ALA A 424 -5.40 -0.43 -15.33
C ALA A 424 -6.43 -1.51 -15.70
N ALA A 425 -7.05 -2.15 -14.70
CA ALA A 425 -8.12 -3.13 -14.95
C ALA A 425 -9.35 -2.51 -15.61
N ILE A 426 -9.82 -1.34 -15.16
CA ILE A 426 -10.91 -0.59 -15.81
C ILE A 426 -10.60 -0.35 -17.28
N ASN A 427 -9.37 0.11 -17.59
CA ASN A 427 -8.96 0.43 -18.95
C ASN A 427 -8.77 -0.82 -19.82
N MET A 428 -8.23 -1.91 -19.26
CA MET A 428 -8.12 -3.19 -19.95
C MET A 428 -9.49 -3.77 -20.34
N THR A 429 -10.54 -3.47 -19.58
CA THR A 429 -11.92 -3.90 -19.86
C THR A 429 -12.77 -2.85 -20.59
N GLY A 430 -12.13 -1.86 -21.23
CA GLY A 430 -12.80 -0.91 -22.13
C GLY A 430 -13.29 0.38 -21.49
N GLY A 431 -12.96 0.64 -20.22
CA GLY A 431 -13.20 1.92 -19.56
C GLY A 431 -12.12 2.97 -19.88
N ASP A 432 -12.30 4.16 -19.29
CA ASP A 432 -11.32 5.25 -19.35
C ASP A 432 -11.16 5.91 -17.98
N ALA A 433 -10.10 5.52 -17.28
CA ALA A 433 -9.77 5.97 -15.95
C ALA A 433 -8.31 6.41 -15.86
N ALA A 434 -8.08 7.54 -15.18
CA ALA A 434 -6.75 8.10 -14.94
C ALA A 434 -6.44 8.15 -13.44
N LEU A 435 -5.15 8.03 -13.08
CA LEU A 435 -4.66 8.18 -11.71
C LEU A 435 -4.30 9.64 -11.43
N ASN A 436 -4.92 10.21 -10.39
CA ASN A 436 -4.59 11.55 -9.89
C ASN A 436 -3.82 11.39 -8.57
N LEU A 437 -2.59 11.92 -8.53
CA LEU A 437 -1.69 11.88 -7.38
C LEU A 437 -1.45 13.26 -6.74
N THR A 438 -2.17 14.31 -7.15
CA THR A 438 -1.96 15.69 -6.66
C THR A 438 -2.11 15.80 -5.13
N ALA A 439 -3.03 15.03 -4.52
CA ALA A 439 -3.25 14.99 -3.08
C ALA A 439 -2.78 13.65 -2.46
N MET A 440 -1.72 13.05 -3.01
CA MET A 440 -1.15 11.82 -2.49
C MET A 440 -0.36 12.12 -1.20
N PRO A 441 -0.77 11.59 -0.04
CA PRO A 441 0.04 11.68 1.16
C PRO A 441 1.21 10.68 1.11
N ALA A 442 2.29 10.97 1.80
CA ALA A 442 3.39 10.07 2.08
C ALA A 442 3.73 10.11 3.57
N VAL A 443 4.09 8.97 4.16
CA VAL A 443 4.39 8.84 5.59
C VAL A 443 5.63 8.00 5.80
N VAL A 444 6.52 8.47 6.67
CA VAL A 444 7.67 7.72 7.20
C VAL A 444 7.45 7.48 8.68
N PHE A 445 7.52 6.22 9.08
CA PHE A 445 7.16 5.76 10.41
C PHE A 445 8.35 5.79 11.37
N THR A 446 9.14 6.86 11.31
CA THR A 446 10.06 7.23 12.39
C THR A 446 9.28 7.84 13.56
N ASP A 447 9.99 8.18 14.63
CA ASP A 447 9.48 8.89 15.79
C ASP A 447 10.43 10.05 16.13
N PRO A 448 10.04 11.31 15.85
CA PRO A 448 8.75 11.72 15.28
C PRO A 448 8.52 11.20 13.84
N GLN A 449 7.25 11.01 13.45
CA GLN A 449 6.88 10.60 12.10
C GLN A 449 7.13 11.76 11.14
N VAL A 450 7.47 11.44 9.89
CA VAL A 450 7.46 12.41 8.79
C VAL A 450 6.22 12.17 7.96
N ALA A 451 5.49 13.22 7.60
CA ALA A 451 4.39 13.12 6.65
C ALA A 451 4.36 14.31 5.69
N THR A 452 4.09 14.05 4.42
CA THR A 452 4.01 15.07 3.37
C THR A 452 2.79 14.85 2.48
N VAL A 453 2.24 15.93 1.93
CA VAL A 453 1.22 15.87 0.87
C VAL A 453 1.30 17.14 0.03
N GLY A 454 1.09 17.01 -1.29
CA GLY A 454 1.18 18.14 -2.22
C GLY A 454 2.62 18.63 -2.38
N TYR A 455 2.76 19.93 -2.61
CA TYR A 455 4.02 20.58 -2.95
C TYR A 455 4.87 20.97 -1.72
N SER A 456 6.18 20.71 -1.77
CA SER A 456 7.15 21.56 -1.07
C SER A 456 7.28 22.92 -1.77
N GLU A 457 7.85 23.92 -1.08
CA GLU A 457 8.14 25.23 -1.70
C GLU A 457 9.06 25.09 -2.92
N ALA A 458 10.07 24.22 -2.83
CA ALA A 458 11.03 24.01 -3.91
C ALA A 458 10.36 23.41 -5.17
N GLU A 459 9.47 22.44 -4.99
CA GLU A 459 8.71 21.86 -6.10
C GLU A 459 7.71 22.87 -6.69
N ALA A 460 7.03 23.65 -5.86
CA ALA A 460 6.12 24.69 -6.34
C ALA A 460 6.85 25.75 -7.17
N HIS A 461 8.03 26.21 -6.71
CA HIS A 461 8.87 27.14 -7.46
C HIS A 461 9.42 26.53 -8.76
N HIS A 462 9.77 25.24 -8.75
CA HIS A 462 10.19 24.53 -9.96
C HIS A 462 9.10 24.55 -11.03
N ASP A 463 7.84 24.39 -10.61
CA ASP A 463 6.65 24.44 -11.47
C ASP A 463 6.18 25.88 -11.78
N GLY A 464 6.90 26.91 -11.32
CA GLY A 464 6.60 28.32 -11.58
C GLY A 464 5.45 28.89 -10.74
N ILE A 465 5.05 28.21 -9.68
CA ILE A 465 4.01 28.65 -8.74
C ILE A 465 4.67 29.58 -7.70
N LYS A 466 4.14 30.79 -7.55
CA LYS A 466 4.56 31.69 -6.46
C LYS A 466 3.93 31.24 -5.15
N THR A 467 4.73 31.14 -4.09
CA THR A 467 4.25 30.62 -2.81
C THR A 467 4.55 31.53 -1.64
N ASP A 468 3.66 31.49 -0.65
CA ASP A 468 3.97 31.89 0.73
C ASP A 468 4.01 30.60 1.59
N SER A 469 4.75 30.61 2.70
CA SER A 469 4.86 29.45 3.58
C SER A 469 4.99 29.83 5.05
N ARG A 470 4.51 28.96 5.93
CA ARG A 470 4.67 29.11 7.39
C ARG A 470 5.12 27.79 7.97
N THR A 471 6.08 27.86 8.89
CA THR A 471 6.58 26.73 9.66
C THR A 471 6.27 26.96 11.13
N LEU A 472 5.36 26.17 11.68
CA LEU A 472 5.01 26.14 13.09
C LEU A 472 5.84 25.07 13.81
N THR A 473 6.74 25.48 14.70
CA THR A 473 7.46 24.55 15.57
C THR A 473 6.52 23.95 16.61
N LEU A 474 6.72 22.67 16.98
CA LEU A 474 5.77 21.95 17.85
C LEU A 474 5.72 22.46 19.30
N ASP A 475 6.65 23.31 19.73
CA ASP A 475 6.53 24.06 20.98
C ASP A 475 5.38 25.10 20.99
N ASN A 476 4.76 25.34 19.84
CA ASN A 476 3.51 26.11 19.74
C ASN A 476 2.26 25.22 19.72
N VAL A 477 2.40 23.90 19.65
CA VAL A 477 1.26 22.97 19.56
C VAL A 477 0.89 22.46 20.96
N PRO A 478 -0.31 22.76 21.47
CA PRO A 478 -0.71 22.41 22.85
C PRO A 478 -0.56 20.92 23.19
N ARG A 479 -0.85 20.02 22.23
CA ARG A 479 -0.68 18.57 22.43
C ARG A 479 0.78 18.19 22.67
N ALA A 480 1.70 18.77 21.91
CA ALA A 480 3.13 18.50 22.02
C ALA A 480 3.69 19.06 23.35
N LEU A 481 3.26 20.26 23.74
CA LEU A 481 3.55 20.83 25.05
C LEU A 481 3.07 19.93 26.20
N ALA A 482 1.82 19.46 26.13
CA ALA A 482 1.26 18.55 27.14
C ALA A 482 1.93 17.17 27.16
N ASN A 483 2.54 16.75 26.04
CA ASN A 483 3.36 15.55 25.95
C ASN A 483 4.78 15.74 26.49
N PHE A 484 5.22 16.98 26.71
CA PHE A 484 6.62 17.33 26.97
C PHE A 484 7.57 16.81 25.88
N ASP A 485 7.08 16.73 24.65
CA ASP A 485 7.84 16.38 23.46
C ASP A 485 7.48 17.33 22.32
N THR A 486 8.35 18.31 22.11
CA THR A 486 8.19 19.38 21.12
C THR A 486 9.12 19.19 19.92
N ARG A 487 9.62 17.96 19.68
CA ARG A 487 10.48 17.66 18.53
C ARG A 487 9.69 17.78 17.22
N GLY A 488 10.11 18.71 16.37
CA GLY A 488 9.66 18.80 14.98
C GLY A 488 8.80 20.04 14.69
N PHE A 489 8.00 19.97 13.63
CA PHE A 489 7.27 21.11 13.09
C PHE A 489 6.10 20.68 12.20
N ILE A 490 5.24 21.63 11.87
CA ILE A 490 4.24 21.57 10.80
C ILE A 490 4.48 22.75 9.87
N LYS A 491 4.67 22.49 8.57
CA LYS A 491 4.90 23.50 7.54
C LYS A 491 3.76 23.47 6.52
N LEU A 492 3.20 24.63 6.23
CA LEU A 492 2.17 24.84 5.21
C LEU A 492 2.76 25.64 4.05
N VAL A 493 2.43 25.23 2.83
CA VAL A 493 2.81 25.90 1.58
C VAL A 493 1.53 26.31 0.85
N VAL A 494 1.42 27.60 0.51
CA VAL A 494 0.23 28.17 -0.12
C VAL A 494 0.58 28.88 -1.42
N GLU A 495 -0.34 28.86 -2.38
CA GLU A 495 -0.23 29.66 -3.60
C GLU A 495 -0.50 31.14 -3.29
N GLU A 496 0.43 32.04 -3.66
CA GLU A 496 0.24 33.48 -3.51
C GLU A 496 -0.97 33.98 -4.32
N GLY A 497 -1.68 34.96 -3.75
CA GLY A 497 -2.86 35.56 -4.36
C GLY A 497 -4.14 34.79 -4.11
N SER A 498 -4.18 33.47 -4.37
CA SER A 498 -5.38 32.66 -4.11
C SER A 498 -5.49 32.23 -2.64
N GLY A 499 -4.37 32.11 -1.93
CA GLY A 499 -4.32 31.60 -0.55
C GLY A 499 -4.62 30.11 -0.44
N ARG A 500 -4.71 29.38 -1.56
CA ARG A 500 -4.99 27.94 -1.58
C ARG A 500 -3.84 27.16 -0.96
N LEU A 501 -4.18 26.23 -0.08
CA LEU A 501 -3.21 25.27 0.44
C LEU A 501 -2.81 24.30 -0.69
N ILE A 502 -1.51 24.24 -0.99
CA ILE A 502 -0.98 23.39 -2.06
C ILE A 502 0.01 22.34 -1.55
N GLY A 503 0.48 22.46 -0.32
CA GLY A 503 1.24 21.40 0.32
C GLY A 503 1.43 21.56 1.81
N VAL A 504 1.71 20.43 2.46
CA VAL A 504 2.01 20.35 3.89
C VAL A 504 3.16 19.37 4.10
N GLN A 505 4.10 19.75 4.96
CA GLN A 505 5.18 18.89 5.44
C GLN A 505 5.18 18.92 6.97
N ALA A 506 5.15 17.75 7.60
CA ALA A 506 5.13 17.65 9.06
C ALA A 506 6.17 16.64 9.56
N VAL A 507 6.85 17.02 10.63
CA VAL A 507 7.66 16.12 11.46
C VAL A 507 7.07 16.19 12.86
N ALA A 508 6.28 15.17 13.24
CA ALA A 508 5.56 15.17 14.51
C ALA A 508 5.17 13.74 14.94
N PRO A 509 4.93 13.48 16.24
CA PRO A 509 4.15 12.31 16.65
C PRO A 509 2.78 12.33 15.94
N GLU A 510 2.36 11.19 15.39
CA GLU A 510 1.10 11.06 14.65
C GLU A 510 0.97 11.96 13.40
N ALA A 511 2.10 12.36 12.79
CA ALA A 511 2.10 13.11 11.53
C ALA A 511 1.35 12.37 10.40
N GLY A 512 1.41 11.03 10.39
CA GLY A 512 0.70 10.21 9.41
C GLY A 512 -0.82 10.30 9.50
N GLU A 513 -1.36 10.67 10.67
CA GLU A 513 -2.79 10.87 10.86
C GLU A 513 -3.19 12.30 10.45
N LEU A 514 -2.50 13.33 10.96
CA LEU A 514 -2.83 14.73 10.68
C LEU A 514 -2.69 15.09 9.19
N ILE A 515 -1.76 14.44 8.47
CA ILE A 515 -1.54 14.72 7.03
C ILE A 515 -2.78 14.40 6.19
N GLN A 516 -3.66 13.52 6.65
CA GLN A 516 -4.87 13.15 5.94
C GLN A 516 -5.89 14.31 5.92
N THR A 517 -5.93 15.15 6.97
CA THR A 517 -6.70 16.39 6.97
C THR A 517 -6.16 17.36 5.92
N ALA A 518 -4.84 17.52 5.84
CA ALA A 518 -4.20 18.34 4.81
C ALA A 518 -4.48 17.82 3.38
N ALA A 519 -4.43 16.50 3.17
CA ALA A 519 -4.74 15.89 1.88
C ALA A 519 -6.18 16.20 1.43
N LEU A 520 -7.15 16.14 2.35
CA LEU A 520 -8.53 16.51 2.06
C LEU A 520 -8.67 18.01 1.79
N ALA A 521 -7.98 18.88 2.53
CA ALA A 521 -8.00 20.32 2.31
C ALA A 521 -7.46 20.67 0.91
N ILE A 522 -6.32 20.11 0.51
CA ILE A 522 -5.72 20.29 -0.82
C ILE A 522 -6.65 19.76 -1.91
N ARG A 523 -7.22 18.54 -1.73
CA ARG A 523 -8.16 17.95 -2.69
C ARG A 523 -9.37 18.84 -2.92
N ASN A 524 -9.88 19.47 -1.86
CA ASN A 524 -11.04 20.37 -1.92
C ASN A 524 -10.66 21.82 -2.26
N ARG A 525 -9.37 22.09 -2.52
CA ARG A 525 -8.84 23.42 -2.87
C ARG A 525 -9.14 24.49 -1.81
N MET A 526 -9.13 24.10 -0.54
CA MET A 526 -9.33 25.02 0.57
C MET A 526 -8.19 26.04 0.65
N THR A 527 -8.53 27.27 1.01
CA THR A 527 -7.59 28.29 1.45
C THR A 527 -7.14 28.04 2.88
N VAL A 528 -6.01 28.64 3.29
CA VAL A 528 -5.58 28.56 4.69
C VAL A 528 -6.51 29.28 5.64
N GLN A 529 -7.21 30.34 5.20
CA GLN A 529 -8.26 30.97 6.00
C GLN A 529 -9.44 30.02 6.21
N GLU A 530 -9.93 29.36 5.16
CA GLU A 530 -11.00 28.37 5.30
C GLU A 530 -10.61 27.20 6.21
N LEU A 531 -9.34 26.77 6.19
CA LEU A 531 -8.81 25.77 7.12
C LEU A 531 -8.78 26.31 8.56
N ALA A 532 -8.25 27.52 8.75
CA ALA A 532 -8.15 28.18 10.05
C ALA A 532 -9.52 28.48 10.67
N ASP A 533 -10.56 28.71 9.86
CA ASP A 533 -11.93 28.97 10.34
C ASP A 533 -12.65 27.70 10.85
N GLN A 534 -12.11 26.50 10.57
CA GLN A 534 -12.68 25.27 11.10
C GLN A 534 -12.43 25.12 12.61
N LEU A 535 -13.33 24.43 13.29
CA LEU A 535 -13.14 24.02 14.69
C LEU A 535 -12.25 22.77 14.73
N PHE A 536 -11.08 22.90 15.34
CA PHE A 536 -10.20 21.76 15.66
C PHE A 536 -10.28 21.45 17.16
N PRO A 537 -10.32 20.17 17.56
CA PRO A 537 -10.29 19.82 18.98
C PRO A 537 -8.97 20.25 19.62
N TYR A 538 -9.06 21.00 20.72
CA TYR A 538 -7.92 21.41 21.54
C TYR A 538 -7.14 20.20 22.05
N LEU A 539 -5.80 20.33 22.16
CA LEU A 539 -4.89 19.25 22.59
C LEU A 539 -4.91 18.04 21.64
N THR A 540 -4.99 18.30 20.34
CA THR A 540 -4.70 17.29 19.31
C THR A 540 -3.52 17.73 18.48
N MET A 541 -2.73 16.79 17.92
CA MET A 541 -1.59 17.19 17.07
C MET A 541 -2.07 17.90 15.79
N VAL A 542 -3.23 17.48 15.27
CA VAL A 542 -3.84 18.05 14.07
C VAL A 542 -4.29 19.51 14.27
N GLU A 543 -4.50 19.97 15.52
CA GLU A 543 -4.72 21.39 15.82
C GLU A 543 -3.57 22.27 15.30
N GLY A 544 -2.35 21.75 15.25
CA GLY A 544 -1.20 22.47 14.68
C GLY A 544 -1.30 22.78 13.19
N LEU A 545 -2.27 22.22 12.44
CA LEU A 545 -2.57 22.67 11.08
C LEU A 545 -3.37 23.99 11.04
N LYS A 546 -4.08 24.31 12.13
CA LYS A 546 -4.95 25.50 12.26
C LYS A 546 -4.17 26.71 12.80
N LEU A 547 -3.28 26.47 13.76
CA LEU A 547 -2.45 27.48 14.43
C LEU A 547 -1.44 28.10 13.46
#